data_AF-A0A1M5WHW2-F1
#
_entry.id   AF-A0A1M5WHW2-F1
#
_cell.length_a   1.000
_cell.length_b   1.000
_cell.length_c   1.000
_cell.angle_alpha   90.00
_cell.angle_beta   90.00
_cell.angle_gamma   90.00
#
_symmetry.space_group_name_H-M   'P 1'
#
loop_
_entity.id
_entity.type
_entity.pdbx_description
1 polymer ?
#
loop_
_entity_poly.entity_id
_entity_poly.type
_entity_poly.pdbx_seq_one_letter_code
_entity_poly.pdbx_strand_id
1 'polypeptide(L)'
;MEDNKINVRIPDGTGYGLSDIEAKAKKLGMNKSELIMKGVSMMMNFDEVFLKRIQGYSEGLHIPEWLVLQNMIIKRMADEAAHYEVYGNSTKLLDEFMLIGDGIERRSVTGEELFNSLKDQYVIKYERKLVEQALNEEKYGTLHSREKALLIKYRAGDTWRESEEYKQELERQALEKKQIEEIEKKYPEAARKQKEHIEKMKAERKAARSNFDWEETVTPEELAGWQKD
;
A
#
# COMPACT_ATOMS: atom_id res chain seq x y z
N MET A 1 -23.41 -5.11 33.66
CA MET A 1 -22.33 -4.16 33.36
C MET A 1 -22.52 -2.98 34.30
N GLU A 2 -21.45 -2.56 34.98
CA GLU A 2 -21.47 -1.30 35.72
C GLU A 2 -21.23 -0.16 34.74
N ASP A 3 -22.17 0.78 34.67
CA ASP A 3 -22.03 1.99 33.88
C ASP A 3 -21.29 3.05 34.70
N ASN A 4 -20.02 3.28 34.35
CA ASN A 4 -19.19 4.30 34.97
C ASN A 4 -19.32 5.63 34.21
N LYS A 5 -19.66 6.71 34.92
CA LYS A 5 -19.77 8.06 34.33
C LYS A 5 -18.43 8.78 34.38
N ILE A 6 -17.99 9.28 33.23
CA ILE A 6 -16.80 10.13 33.09
C ILE A 6 -17.26 11.52 32.63
N ASN A 7 -16.83 12.57 33.35
CA ASN A 7 -17.04 13.95 32.94
C ASN A 7 -15.74 14.49 32.34
N VAL A 8 -15.80 14.89 31.07
CA VAL A 8 -14.66 15.47 30.35
C VAL A 8 -14.92 16.96 30.10
N ARG A 9 -13.94 17.79 30.42
CA ARG A 9 -13.94 19.22 30.08
C ARG A 9 -13.10 19.42 28.83
N ILE A 10 -13.64 20.09 27.82
CA ILE A 10 -12.90 20.51 26.64
C ILE A 10 -12.15 21.81 27.02
N PRO A 11 -10.81 21.83 26.97
CA PRO A 11 -10.05 23.04 27.26
C PRO A 11 -10.32 24.14 26.24
N ASP A 12 -10.19 25.39 26.65
CA ASP A 12 -10.21 26.52 25.73
C ASP A 12 -9.00 26.47 24.80
N GLY A 13 -9.18 26.84 23.52
CA GLY A 13 -8.09 26.90 22.54
C GLY A 13 -7.81 25.60 21.76
N THR A 14 -8.61 24.54 21.92
CA THR A 14 -8.51 23.29 21.14
C THR A 14 -8.90 23.44 19.67
N GLY A 15 -9.54 24.55 19.29
CA GLY A 15 -10.05 24.78 17.93
C GLY A 15 -11.33 23.99 17.60
N TYR A 16 -11.90 23.26 18.56
CA TYR A 16 -13.19 22.57 18.43
C TYR A 16 -13.95 22.55 19.77
N GLY A 17 -15.27 22.67 19.70
CA GLY A 17 -16.17 22.60 20.85
C GLY A 17 -17.07 21.38 20.84
N LEU A 18 -17.99 21.32 21.80
CA LEU A 18 -18.98 20.24 21.90
C LEU A 18 -19.87 20.15 20.65
N SER A 19 -20.25 21.29 20.07
CA SER A 19 -21.04 21.36 18.84
C SER A 19 -20.33 20.71 17.65
N ASP A 20 -19.01 20.85 17.55
CA ASP A 20 -18.22 20.26 16.47
C ASP A 20 -18.15 18.74 16.60
N ILE A 21 -18.01 18.25 17.83
CA ILE A 21 -18.03 16.81 18.14
C ILE A 21 -19.41 16.23 17.77
N GLU A 22 -20.50 16.88 18.15
CA GLU A 22 -21.85 16.43 17.81
C GLU A 22 -22.11 16.46 16.31
N ALA A 23 -21.67 17.51 15.62
CA ALA A 23 -21.77 17.61 14.16
C ALA A 23 -20.96 16.51 13.46
N LYS A 24 -19.74 16.22 13.94
CA LYS A 24 -18.90 15.15 13.40
C LYS A 24 -19.53 13.78 13.66
N ALA A 25 -20.03 13.53 14.85
CA ALA A 25 -20.71 12.28 15.21
C ALA A 25 -21.91 12.03 14.27
N LYS A 26 -22.76 13.06 14.08
CA LYS A 26 -23.90 12.99 13.17
C LYS A 26 -23.47 12.69 11.73
N LYS A 27 -22.41 13.33 11.22
CA LYS A 27 -21.86 13.04 9.88
C LYS A 27 -21.37 11.60 9.73
N LEU A 28 -20.91 10.99 10.81
CA LEU A 28 -20.45 9.61 10.86
C LEU A 28 -21.57 8.61 11.22
N GLY A 29 -22.82 9.06 11.35
CA GLY A 29 -23.96 8.21 11.69
C GLY A 29 -23.93 7.66 13.13
N MET A 30 -23.24 8.34 14.04
CA MET A 30 -23.09 7.94 15.45
C MET A 30 -23.50 9.07 16.39
N ASN A 31 -23.74 8.75 17.67
CA ASN A 31 -23.92 9.74 18.72
C ASN A 31 -22.57 10.19 19.31
N LYS A 32 -22.59 11.27 20.10
CA LYS A 32 -21.36 11.84 20.68
C LYS A 32 -20.60 10.87 21.58
N SER A 33 -21.31 10.08 22.38
CA SER A 33 -20.70 9.12 23.30
C SER A 33 -20.01 8.01 22.52
N GLU A 34 -20.64 7.51 21.46
CA GLU A 34 -20.05 6.53 20.56
C GLU A 34 -18.77 7.06 19.89
N LEU A 35 -18.79 8.31 19.41
CA LEU A 35 -17.61 8.93 18.81
C LEU A 35 -16.44 9.02 19.81
N ILE A 36 -16.71 9.50 21.02
CA ILE A 36 -15.70 9.62 22.09
C ILE A 36 -15.17 8.24 22.47
N MET A 37 -16.06 7.27 22.71
CA MET A 37 -15.67 5.91 23.09
C MET A 37 -14.89 5.21 21.97
N LYS A 38 -15.21 5.47 20.71
CA LYS A 38 -14.43 4.97 19.57
C LYS A 38 -13.00 5.54 19.59
N GLY A 39 -12.85 6.83 19.85
CA GLY A 39 -11.54 7.46 20.02
C GLY A 39 -10.74 6.86 21.17
N VAL A 40 -11.36 6.71 22.35
CA VAL A 40 -10.74 6.07 23.52
C VAL A 40 -10.34 4.63 23.21
N SER A 41 -11.24 3.86 22.61
CA SER A 41 -10.98 2.47 22.24
C SER A 41 -9.80 2.36 21.27
N MET A 42 -9.71 3.23 20.27
CA MET A 42 -8.53 3.27 19.38
C MET A 42 -7.24 3.52 20.16
N MET A 43 -7.21 4.54 21.02
CA MET A 43 -6.03 4.86 21.82
C MET A 43 -5.62 3.74 22.78
N MET A 44 -6.59 3.04 23.37
CA MET A 44 -6.33 1.91 24.28
C MET A 44 -5.81 0.65 23.58
N ASN A 45 -6.06 0.50 22.27
CA ASN A 45 -5.64 -0.67 21.50
C ASN A 45 -4.38 -0.43 20.64
N PHE A 46 -3.91 0.81 20.54
CA PHE A 46 -2.61 1.08 19.93
C PHE A 46 -1.48 0.63 20.84
N ASP A 47 -0.49 -0.06 20.27
CA ASP A 47 0.69 -0.46 21.02
C ASP A 47 1.60 0.74 21.33
N GLU A 48 2.33 0.68 22.44
CA GLU A 48 3.16 1.79 22.90
C GLU A 48 4.28 2.14 21.91
N VAL A 49 4.81 1.15 21.20
CA VAL A 49 5.91 1.34 20.23
C VAL A 49 5.41 2.14 19.04
N PHE A 50 4.22 1.81 18.55
CA PHE A 50 3.51 2.52 17.50
C PHE A 50 3.24 3.98 17.92
N LEU A 51 2.67 4.20 19.11
CA LEU A 51 2.41 5.56 19.61
C LEU A 51 3.69 6.40 19.71
N LYS A 52 4.77 5.84 20.28
CA LYS A 52 6.09 6.51 20.34
C LYS A 52 6.63 6.85 18.94
N ARG A 53 6.40 5.99 17.95
CA ARG A 53 6.83 6.22 16.58
C ARG A 53 6.05 7.37 15.93
N ILE A 54 4.74 7.43 16.15
CA ILE A 54 3.88 8.53 15.67
C ILE A 54 4.28 9.84 16.33
N GLN A 55 4.53 9.84 17.64
CA GLN A 55 5.02 11.00 18.38
C GLN A 55 6.35 11.49 17.80
N GLY A 56 7.30 10.60 17.51
CA GLY A 56 8.58 10.98 16.90
C GLY A 56 8.44 11.68 15.54
N TYR A 57 7.49 11.24 14.70
CA TYR A 57 7.18 11.95 13.45
C TYR A 57 6.52 13.30 13.70
N SER A 58 5.54 13.35 14.61
CA SER A 58 4.81 14.56 15.01
C SER A 58 5.78 15.65 15.48
N GLU A 59 6.69 15.30 16.39
CA GLU A 59 7.72 16.21 16.92
C GLU A 59 8.71 16.64 15.84
N GLY A 60 9.23 15.69 15.05
CA GLY A 60 10.22 15.98 14.02
C GLY A 60 9.69 16.81 12.84
N LEU A 61 8.39 16.74 12.55
CA LEU A 61 7.72 17.46 11.46
C LEU A 61 6.89 18.66 11.95
N HIS A 62 6.77 18.86 13.26
CA HIS A 62 5.93 19.89 13.89
C HIS A 62 4.47 19.88 13.42
N ILE A 63 3.87 18.69 13.31
CA ILE A 63 2.47 18.50 12.92
C ILE A 63 1.76 17.58 13.92
N PRO A 64 0.44 17.71 14.12
CA PRO A 64 -0.27 16.89 15.09
C PRO A 64 -0.30 15.41 14.67
N GLU A 65 -0.28 14.50 15.66
CA GLU A 65 -0.23 13.05 15.46
C GLU A 65 -1.35 12.50 14.57
N TRP A 66 -2.58 13.03 14.71
CA TRP A 66 -3.70 12.61 13.87
C TRP A 66 -3.43 12.88 12.39
N LEU A 67 -2.70 13.94 12.06
CA LEU A 67 -2.37 14.30 10.69
C LEU A 67 -1.24 13.41 10.15
N VAL A 68 -0.28 13.02 10.99
CA VAL A 68 0.72 12.00 10.64
C VAL A 68 0.04 10.71 10.23
N LEU A 69 -0.86 10.20 11.07
CA LEU A 69 -1.63 8.98 10.80
C LEU A 69 -2.45 9.10 9.52
N GLN A 70 -3.19 10.20 9.36
CA GLN A 70 -4.01 10.43 8.17
C GLN A 70 -3.17 10.46 6.90
N ASN A 71 -2.03 11.17 6.90
CA ASN A 71 -1.16 11.28 5.72
C ASN A 71 -0.51 9.94 5.35
N MET A 72 -0.14 9.13 6.35
CA MET A 72 0.39 7.79 6.10
C MET A 72 -0.64 6.89 5.41
N ILE A 73 -1.90 6.91 5.87
CA ILE A 73 -2.97 6.13 5.26
C ILE A 73 -3.33 6.67 3.87
N ILE A 74 -3.43 7.99 3.68
CA ILE A 74 -3.69 8.60 2.36
C ILE A 74 -2.62 8.21 1.35
N LYS A 75 -1.34 8.23 1.75
CA LYS A 75 -0.24 7.79 0.88
C LYS A 75 -0.45 6.34 0.43
N ARG A 76 -0.87 5.45 1.33
CA ARG A 76 -1.17 4.05 0.98
C ARG A 76 -2.35 3.95 0.02
N MET A 77 -3.45 4.66 0.29
CA MET A 77 -4.61 4.69 -0.59
C MET A 77 -4.25 5.17 -2.00
N ALA A 78 -3.38 6.19 -2.11
CA ALA A 78 -2.91 6.70 -3.39
C ALA A 78 -2.06 5.67 -4.16
N ASP A 79 -1.16 4.96 -3.47
CA ASP A 79 -0.33 3.91 -4.06
C ASP A 79 -1.18 2.73 -4.56
N GLU A 80 -2.20 2.31 -3.79
CA GLU A 80 -3.15 1.28 -4.18
C GLU A 80 -3.98 1.68 -5.40
N ALA A 81 -4.49 2.92 -5.42
CA ALA A 81 -5.24 3.45 -6.55
C ALA A 81 -4.39 3.51 -7.82
N ALA A 82 -3.15 4.00 -7.72
CA ALA A 82 -2.21 4.05 -8.84
C ALA A 82 -1.84 2.65 -9.34
N HIS A 83 -1.61 1.69 -8.43
CA HIS A 83 -1.37 0.31 -8.82
C HIS A 83 -2.55 -0.28 -9.59
N TYR A 84 -3.77 -0.06 -9.11
CA TYR A 84 -4.98 -0.52 -9.79
C TYR A 84 -5.11 0.12 -11.18
N GLU A 85 -4.84 1.42 -11.30
CA GLU A 85 -4.90 2.14 -12.58
C GLU A 85 -3.91 1.58 -13.61
N VAL A 86 -2.69 1.25 -13.19
CA VAL A 86 -1.63 0.73 -14.07
C VAL A 86 -1.82 -0.75 -14.41
N TYR A 87 -2.10 -1.59 -13.42
CA TYR A 87 -2.10 -3.04 -13.57
C TYR A 87 -3.50 -3.66 -13.72
N GLY A 88 -4.57 -2.87 -13.53
CA GLY A 88 -5.96 -3.31 -13.66
C GLY A 88 -6.43 -4.28 -12.57
N ASN A 89 -5.62 -4.48 -11.53
CA ASN A 89 -5.96 -5.34 -10.39
C ASN A 89 -5.37 -4.79 -9.09
N SER A 90 -6.01 -5.17 -7.98
CA SER A 90 -5.60 -4.83 -6.60
C SER A 90 -5.05 -6.06 -5.86
N THR A 91 -4.36 -6.97 -6.57
CA THR A 91 -4.13 -8.35 -6.09
C THR A 91 -3.07 -8.52 -5.00
N LYS A 92 -2.44 -7.46 -4.51
CA LYS A 92 -1.60 -7.61 -3.32
C LYS A 92 -2.48 -7.73 -2.09
N LEU A 93 -2.61 -8.96 -1.59
CA LEU A 93 -2.89 -9.21 -0.18
C LEU A 93 -1.96 -8.29 0.61
N LEU A 94 -2.55 -7.42 1.41
CA LEU A 94 -1.80 -6.40 2.13
C LEU A 94 -0.95 -7.16 3.15
N ASP A 95 0.37 -7.07 3.01
CA ASP A 95 1.33 -7.71 3.91
C ASP A 95 1.07 -7.24 5.37
N GLU A 96 0.45 -6.07 5.55
CA GLU A 96 0.05 -5.50 6.84
C GLU A 96 -1.15 -6.22 7.52
N PHE A 97 -1.87 -7.10 6.81
CA PHE A 97 -3.00 -7.88 7.33
C PHE A 97 -2.77 -9.39 7.27
N MET A 98 -1.50 -9.81 7.27
CA MET A 98 -1.17 -11.23 7.43
C MET A 98 -1.85 -11.77 8.69
N LEU A 99 -2.45 -12.95 8.57
CA LEU A 99 -3.00 -13.71 9.70
C LEU A 99 -2.04 -14.86 9.98
N ILE A 100 -1.58 -14.99 11.22
CA ILE A 100 -0.80 -16.16 11.61
C ILE A 100 -1.77 -17.29 11.95
N GLY A 101 -1.57 -18.45 11.30
CA GLY A 101 -2.32 -19.67 11.58
C GLY A 101 -1.57 -20.55 12.56
N ASP A 102 -1.79 -20.38 13.86
CA ASP A 102 -1.18 -21.19 14.93
C ASP A 102 -1.97 -22.51 15.17
N GLY A 103 -2.51 -23.11 14.09
CA GLY A 103 -3.16 -24.43 14.11
C GLY A 103 -4.57 -24.51 14.72
N ILE A 104 -5.03 -23.52 15.51
CA ILE A 104 -6.35 -23.60 16.18
C ILE A 104 -7.22 -22.36 15.96
N GLU A 105 -6.66 -21.14 15.89
CA GLU A 105 -7.41 -19.92 15.54
C GLU A 105 -6.56 -18.95 14.71
N ARG A 106 -7.20 -18.24 13.78
CA ARG A 106 -6.56 -17.13 13.05
C ARG A 106 -6.56 -15.91 13.96
N ARG A 107 -5.42 -15.58 14.54
CA ARG A 107 -5.25 -14.33 15.30
C ARG A 107 -4.65 -13.23 14.43
N SER A 108 -5.00 -11.99 14.75
CA SER A 108 -4.27 -10.83 14.22
C SER A 108 -2.84 -10.83 14.75
N VAL A 109 -1.90 -10.47 13.89
CA VAL A 109 -0.47 -10.33 14.23
C VAL A 109 -0.31 -9.13 15.16
N THR A 110 0.54 -9.24 16.19
CA THR A 110 0.84 -8.08 17.05
C THR A 110 1.64 -7.03 16.28
N GLY A 111 1.61 -5.77 16.74
CA GLY A 111 2.36 -4.68 16.08
C GLY A 111 3.86 -4.97 15.93
N GLU A 112 4.47 -5.61 16.93
CA GLU A 112 5.89 -5.99 16.91
C GLU A 112 6.19 -7.14 15.93
N GLU A 113 5.38 -8.21 15.96
CA GLU A 113 5.51 -9.32 15.02
C GLU A 113 5.35 -8.84 13.57
N LEU A 114 4.38 -7.95 13.33
CA LEU A 114 4.13 -7.39 12.01
C LEU A 114 5.29 -6.50 11.57
N PHE A 115 5.77 -5.62 12.46
CA PHE A 115 6.91 -4.75 12.16
C PHE A 115 8.15 -5.55 11.78
N ASN A 116 8.49 -6.59 12.55
CA ASN A 116 9.67 -7.41 12.30
C ASN A 116 9.55 -8.17 10.98
N SER A 117 8.39 -8.80 10.72
CA SER A 117 8.13 -9.51 9.46
C SER A 117 8.25 -8.58 8.25
N LEU A 118 7.60 -7.41 8.29
CA LEU A 118 7.67 -6.43 7.21
C LEU A 118 9.09 -5.88 7.04
N LYS A 119 9.78 -5.56 8.14
CA LYS A 119 11.15 -5.07 8.11
C LYS A 119 12.06 -6.06 7.40
N ASP A 120 11.98 -7.35 7.71
CA ASP A 120 12.81 -8.38 7.08
C ASP A 120 12.53 -8.48 5.58
N GLN A 121 11.25 -8.46 5.17
CA GLN A 121 10.86 -8.42 3.76
C GLN A 121 11.42 -7.17 3.04
N TYR A 122 11.34 -6.00 3.67
CA TYR A 122 11.85 -4.75 3.11
C TYR A 122 13.37 -4.72 3.04
N VAL A 123 14.08 -5.29 4.01
CA VAL A 123 15.55 -5.43 3.97
C VAL A 123 15.95 -6.24 2.75
N ILE A 124 15.34 -7.41 2.53
CA ILE A 124 15.59 -8.26 1.36
C ILE A 124 15.31 -7.49 0.06
N LYS A 125 14.18 -6.78 -0.01
CA LYS A 125 13.79 -5.96 -1.18
C LYS A 125 14.81 -4.86 -1.47
N TYR A 126 15.31 -4.16 -0.45
CA TYR A 126 16.27 -3.08 -0.64
C TYR A 126 17.68 -3.60 -0.94
N GLU A 127 18.08 -4.73 -0.37
CA GLU A 127 19.33 -5.41 -0.76
C GLU A 127 19.29 -5.84 -2.22
N ARG A 128 18.15 -6.36 -2.73
CA ARG A 128 17.96 -6.65 -4.17
C ARG A 128 18.17 -5.41 -5.04
N LYS A 129 17.50 -4.31 -4.72
CA LYS A 129 17.64 -3.06 -5.46
C LYS A 129 19.08 -2.54 -5.44
N LEU A 130 19.74 -2.64 -4.30
CA LEU A 130 21.14 -2.20 -4.16
C LEU A 130 22.09 -3.08 -4.97
N VAL A 131 21.87 -4.39 -5.04
CA VAL A 131 22.62 -5.29 -5.92
C VAL A 131 22.37 -4.99 -7.40
N GLU A 132 21.13 -4.76 -7.80
CA GLU A 132 20.79 -4.37 -9.19
C GLU A 132 21.47 -3.05 -9.59
N GLN A 133 21.44 -2.06 -8.70
CA GLN A 133 22.16 -0.80 -8.88
C GLN A 133 23.67 -1.03 -8.99
N ALA A 134 24.25 -1.78 -8.05
CA ALA A 134 25.67 -2.11 -8.05
C ALA A 134 26.12 -2.87 -9.31
N LEU A 135 25.31 -3.81 -9.83
CA LEU A 135 25.58 -4.50 -11.10
C LEU A 135 25.53 -3.56 -12.30
N ASN A 136 24.68 -2.53 -12.26
CA ASN A 136 24.63 -1.51 -13.30
C ASN A 136 25.80 -0.53 -13.19
N GLU A 137 26.21 -0.13 -11.99
CA GLU A 137 27.29 0.82 -11.73
C GLU A 137 28.68 0.21 -11.87
N GLU A 138 28.83 -1.11 -11.67
CA GLU A 138 30.06 -1.84 -11.99
C GLU A 138 30.47 -1.66 -13.46
N LYS A 139 29.48 -1.57 -14.36
CA LYS A 139 29.72 -1.29 -15.79
C LYS A 139 30.33 0.09 -16.04
N TYR A 140 30.21 1.01 -15.07
CA TYR A 140 30.66 2.41 -15.16
C TYR A 140 31.76 2.77 -14.15
N GLY A 141 32.25 1.79 -13.35
CA GLY A 141 33.53 1.88 -12.63
C GLY A 141 33.53 2.56 -11.26
N THR A 142 32.38 2.95 -10.70
CA THR A 142 32.32 3.62 -9.38
C THR A 142 31.42 2.84 -8.44
N LEU A 143 32.00 2.00 -7.60
CA LEU A 143 31.28 1.20 -6.60
C LEU A 143 31.75 1.56 -5.20
N HIS A 144 30.81 1.80 -4.30
CA HIS A 144 31.06 2.08 -2.90
C HIS A 144 31.36 0.78 -2.11
N SER A 145 32.00 0.90 -0.95
CA SER A 145 32.49 -0.25 -0.17
C SER A 145 31.37 -1.20 0.27
N ARG A 146 30.17 -0.67 0.56
CA ARG A 146 28.99 -1.46 0.94
C ARG A 146 28.42 -2.26 -0.24
N GLU A 147 28.41 -1.69 -1.45
CA GLU A 147 27.96 -2.35 -2.68
C GLU A 147 28.92 -3.46 -3.09
N LYS A 148 30.24 -3.22 -2.99
CA LYS A 148 31.26 -4.26 -3.22
C LYS A 148 31.08 -5.44 -2.27
N ALA A 149 30.86 -5.20 -0.98
CA ALA A 149 30.64 -6.25 0.00
C ALA A 149 29.38 -7.09 -0.27
N LEU A 150 28.29 -6.43 -0.71
CA LEU A 150 27.06 -7.11 -1.12
C LEU A 150 27.23 -7.92 -2.41
N LEU A 151 27.93 -7.37 -3.43
CA LEU A 151 28.23 -8.09 -4.67
C LEU A 151 29.10 -9.33 -4.43
N ILE A 152 30.09 -9.24 -3.54
CA ILE A 152 30.93 -10.39 -3.15
C ILE A 152 30.06 -11.48 -2.54
N LYS A 153 29.17 -11.14 -1.61
CA LYS A 153 28.25 -12.11 -1.00
C LYS A 153 27.23 -12.68 -2.00
N TYR A 154 26.71 -11.86 -2.92
CA TYR A 154 25.78 -12.29 -3.96
C TYR A 154 26.45 -13.27 -4.94
N ARG A 155 27.67 -12.96 -5.38
CA ARG A 155 28.48 -13.80 -6.27
C ARG A 155 28.99 -15.08 -5.60
N ALA A 156 29.24 -15.03 -4.30
CA ALA A 156 29.59 -16.20 -3.50
C ALA A 156 28.39 -17.13 -3.23
N GLY A 157 27.16 -16.69 -3.53
CA GLY A 157 25.93 -17.42 -3.18
C GLY A 157 25.53 -17.30 -1.71
N ASP A 158 26.24 -16.46 -0.94
CA ASP A 158 26.10 -16.31 0.52
C ASP A 158 25.02 -15.28 0.94
N THR A 159 24.55 -14.41 0.04
CA THR A 159 23.37 -13.57 0.31
C THR A 159 22.15 -14.10 -0.36
N TRP A 160 21.44 -14.98 0.36
CA TRP A 160 20.01 -14.97 0.69
C TRP A 160 19.94 -15.91 1.89
N ARG A 161 19.80 -15.41 3.13
CA ARG A 161 19.66 -16.31 4.31
C ARG A 161 18.59 -17.35 3.93
N GLU A 162 18.94 -18.62 3.97
CA GLU A 162 18.14 -19.82 3.65
C GLU A 162 16.61 -19.66 3.84
N SER A 163 15.92 -18.91 2.98
CA SER A 163 14.47 -18.85 3.00
C SER A 163 14.01 -20.01 2.13
N GLU A 164 13.93 -21.18 2.73
CA GLU A 164 13.10 -22.28 2.25
C GLU A 164 11.75 -21.73 1.74
N GLU A 165 11.24 -20.65 2.35
CA GLU A 165 10.07 -19.87 1.93
C GLU A 165 10.16 -19.23 0.52
N TYR A 166 11.31 -18.69 0.07
CA TYR A 166 11.43 -18.16 -1.30
C TYR A 166 11.53 -19.28 -2.34
N LYS A 167 12.18 -20.40 -1.98
CA LYS A 167 12.16 -21.61 -2.80
C LYS A 167 10.74 -22.18 -2.87
N GLN A 168 10.03 -22.24 -1.74
CA GLN A 168 8.63 -22.67 -1.65
C GLN A 168 7.69 -21.75 -2.42
N GLU A 169 7.92 -20.43 -2.39
CA GLU A 169 7.12 -19.46 -3.15
C GLU A 169 7.38 -19.59 -4.65
N LEU A 170 8.64 -19.77 -5.09
CA LEU A 170 8.97 -20.08 -6.48
C LEU A 170 8.36 -21.42 -6.93
N GLU A 171 8.40 -22.45 -6.09
CA GLU A 171 7.77 -23.75 -6.36
C GLU A 171 6.25 -23.65 -6.43
N ARG A 172 5.62 -22.86 -5.56
CA ARG A 172 4.19 -22.58 -5.57
C ARG A 172 3.78 -21.83 -6.84
N GLN A 173 4.52 -20.79 -7.22
CA GLN A 173 4.26 -20.05 -8.46
C GLN A 173 4.47 -20.92 -9.70
N ALA A 174 5.47 -21.81 -9.69
CA ALA A 174 5.68 -22.78 -10.76
C ALA A 174 4.54 -23.82 -10.83
N LEU A 175 4.00 -24.24 -9.69
CA LEU A 175 2.86 -25.16 -9.62
C LEU A 175 1.56 -24.49 -10.10
N GLU A 176 1.28 -23.26 -9.65
CA GLU A 176 0.15 -22.46 -10.10
C GLU A 176 0.22 -22.22 -11.61
N LYS A 177 1.41 -21.90 -12.14
CA LYS A 177 1.62 -21.77 -13.59
C LYS A 177 1.36 -23.08 -14.35
N LYS A 178 1.83 -24.22 -13.83
CA LYS A 178 1.54 -25.54 -14.43
C LYS A 178 0.05 -25.88 -14.39
N GLN A 179 -0.65 -25.56 -13.30
CA GLN A 179 -2.10 -25.75 -13.20
C GLN A 179 -2.85 -24.88 -14.20
N ILE A 180 -2.43 -23.62 -14.39
CA ILE A 180 -2.97 -22.73 -15.41
C ILE A 180 -2.72 -23.30 -16.82
N GLU A 181 -1.50 -23.76 -17.11
CA GLU A 181 -1.17 -24.42 -18.39
C GLU A 181 -1.97 -25.70 -18.63
N GLU A 182 -2.24 -26.48 -17.58
CA GLU A 182 -3.06 -27.70 -17.65
C GLU A 182 -4.55 -27.39 -17.85
N ILE A 183 -5.07 -26.33 -17.22
CA ILE A 183 -6.42 -25.81 -17.46
C ILE A 183 -6.54 -25.28 -18.90
N GLU A 184 -5.53 -24.56 -19.40
CA GLU A 184 -5.48 -24.11 -20.80
C GLU A 184 -5.46 -25.30 -21.78
N LYS A 185 -4.79 -26.40 -21.42
CA LYS A 185 -4.75 -27.62 -22.23
C LYS A 185 -6.07 -28.41 -22.18
N LYS A 186 -6.77 -28.39 -21.04
CA LYS A 186 -8.03 -29.12 -20.81
C LYS A 186 -9.26 -28.39 -21.33
N TYR A 187 -9.21 -27.06 -21.38
CA TYR A 187 -10.29 -26.18 -21.88
C TYR A 187 -9.77 -25.18 -22.93
N PRO A 188 -9.20 -25.66 -24.05
CA PRO A 188 -8.51 -24.82 -25.02
C PRO A 188 -9.43 -23.78 -25.69
N GLU A 189 -10.71 -24.09 -25.90
CA GLU A 189 -11.66 -23.15 -26.51
C GLU A 189 -12.06 -22.00 -25.57
N ALA A 190 -12.13 -22.23 -24.26
CA ALA A 190 -12.44 -21.19 -23.28
C ALA A 190 -11.24 -20.23 -23.12
N ALA A 191 -10.02 -20.79 -23.05
CA ALA A 191 -8.79 -20.00 -23.01
C ALA A 191 -8.57 -19.20 -24.31
N ARG A 192 -8.91 -19.77 -25.48
CA ARG A 192 -8.82 -19.06 -26.77
C ARG A 192 -9.81 -17.89 -26.85
N LYS A 193 -11.07 -18.11 -26.47
CA LYS A 193 -12.09 -17.03 -26.43
C LYS A 193 -11.73 -15.92 -25.45
N GLN A 194 -11.14 -16.27 -24.31
CA GLN A 194 -10.72 -15.28 -23.32
C GLN A 194 -9.48 -14.49 -23.78
N LYS A 195 -8.50 -15.15 -24.44
CA LYS A 195 -7.35 -14.48 -25.08
C LYS A 195 -7.80 -13.56 -26.23
N GLU A 196 -8.71 -14.02 -27.09
CA GLU A 196 -9.30 -13.22 -28.17
C GLU A 196 -10.07 -12.00 -27.62
N HIS A 197 -10.81 -12.15 -26.52
CA HIS A 197 -11.53 -11.04 -25.87
C HIS A 197 -10.57 -10.00 -25.27
N ILE A 198 -9.50 -10.45 -24.61
CA ILE A 198 -8.47 -9.57 -24.04
C ILE A 198 -7.70 -8.82 -25.13
N GLU A 199 -7.35 -9.49 -26.23
CA GLU A 199 -6.69 -8.83 -27.37
C GLU A 199 -7.62 -7.83 -28.07
N LYS A 200 -8.90 -8.16 -28.24
CA LYS A 200 -9.90 -7.24 -28.79
C LYS A 200 -10.03 -5.98 -27.93
N MET A 201 -10.10 -6.13 -26.60
CA MET A 201 -10.14 -4.98 -25.68
C MET A 201 -8.85 -4.14 -25.73
N LYS A 202 -7.68 -4.78 -25.87
CA LYS A 202 -6.39 -4.06 -26.02
C LYS A 202 -6.32 -3.30 -27.35
N ALA A 203 -6.83 -3.89 -28.43
CA ALA A 203 -6.90 -3.25 -29.74
C ALA A 203 -7.88 -2.05 -29.73
N GLU A 204 -9.05 -2.20 -29.11
CA GLU A 204 -10.03 -1.12 -28.94
C GLU A 204 -9.48 0.04 -28.11
N ARG A 205 -8.77 -0.25 -26.99
CA ARG A 205 -8.08 0.79 -26.19
C ARG A 205 -6.97 1.50 -26.96
N LYS A 206 -6.26 0.79 -27.84
CA LYS A 206 -5.20 1.37 -28.68
C LYS A 206 -5.77 2.25 -29.79
N ALA A 207 -6.89 1.84 -30.41
CA ALA A 207 -7.61 2.64 -31.40
C ALA A 207 -8.27 3.89 -30.79
N ALA A 208 -8.86 3.76 -29.59
CA ALA A 208 -9.38 4.90 -28.84
C ALA A 208 -8.30 5.93 -28.47
N ARG A 209 -7.05 5.47 -28.26
CA ARG A 209 -5.90 6.35 -28.04
C ARG A 209 -5.35 7.00 -29.31
N SER A 210 -5.58 6.45 -30.51
CA SER A 210 -5.12 7.08 -31.77
C SER A 210 -6.16 7.99 -32.43
N ASN A 211 -7.42 7.93 -32.01
CA ASN A 211 -8.49 8.82 -32.51
C ASN A 211 -8.69 10.07 -31.63
N PHE A 212 -7.81 10.32 -30.68
CA PHE A 212 -7.82 11.54 -29.88
C PHE A 212 -6.80 12.52 -30.47
N ASP A 213 -7.23 13.15 -31.57
CA ASP A 213 -6.52 14.24 -32.24
C ASP A 213 -6.90 15.55 -31.55
N TRP A 214 -5.95 16.17 -30.86
CA TRP A 214 -6.18 17.41 -30.09
C TRP A 214 -6.29 18.66 -30.98
N GLU A 215 -6.19 18.55 -32.32
CA GLU A 215 -6.05 19.69 -33.22
C GLU A 215 -7.32 20.11 -34.01
N GLU A 216 -8.50 19.50 -33.81
CA GLU A 216 -9.68 19.84 -34.65
C GLU A 216 -10.95 20.39 -33.95
N THR A 217 -10.93 20.73 -32.66
CA THR A 217 -12.16 21.27 -32.00
C THR A 217 -11.94 22.48 -31.11
N VAL A 218 -11.17 23.47 -31.57
CA VAL A 218 -11.33 24.84 -31.06
C VAL A 218 -11.29 25.79 -32.23
N THR A 219 -12.43 26.40 -32.55
CA THR A 219 -12.45 27.44 -33.58
C THR A 219 -11.76 28.70 -33.04
N PRO A 220 -11.09 29.51 -33.89
CA PRO A 220 -10.46 30.76 -33.44
C PRO A 220 -11.42 31.73 -32.72
N GLU A 221 -12.73 31.59 -32.92
CA GLU A 221 -13.77 32.37 -32.26
C GLU A 221 -13.98 31.96 -30.79
N GLU A 222 -13.74 30.70 -30.42
CA GLU A 222 -13.84 30.20 -29.03
C GLU A 222 -12.64 30.62 -28.18
N LEU A 223 -11.46 30.79 -28.78
CA LEU A 223 -10.25 31.30 -28.11
C LEU A 223 -10.32 32.80 -27.78
N ALA A 224 -11.10 33.59 -28.52
CA ALA A 224 -11.25 35.02 -28.29
C ALA A 224 -12.17 35.38 -27.11
N GLY A 225 -13.02 34.44 -26.66
CA GLY A 225 -13.92 34.63 -25.52
C GLY A 225 -13.27 34.52 -24.14
N TRP A 226 -12.03 34.02 -24.06
CA TRP A 226 -11.35 33.71 -22.79
C TRP A 226 -10.31 34.76 -22.36
N GLN A 227 -10.27 35.92 -23.03
CA GLN A 227 -9.39 37.05 -22.67
C GLN A 227 -10.13 38.32 -22.22
N LYS A 228 -11.44 38.24 -21.97
CA LYS A 228 -12.17 39.26 -21.22
C LYS A 228 -12.96 38.58 -20.12
N ASP A 229 -12.31 38.42 -18.97
CA ASP A 229 -12.81 38.76 -17.63
C ASP A 229 -11.70 38.53 -16.59
#